data_AF-A0AAU7UWF5-F1
#
_entry.id   AF-A0AAU7UWF5-F1
#
_cell.length_a   1.000
_cell.length_b   1.000
_cell.length_c   1.000
_cell.angle_alpha   90.00
_cell.angle_beta   90.00
_cell.angle_gamma   90.00
#
_symmetry.space_group_name_H-M   'P 1'
#
loop_
_entity.id
_entity.type
_entity.pdbx_description
1 polymer ?
#
loop_
_entity_poly.entity_id
_entity_poly.type
_entity_poly.pdbx_seq_one_letter_code
_entity_poly.pdbx_strand_id
1 'polypeptide(L)'
;MASLDDLMSRIPVDQVAQRLGVDNATAETAVRAALPTLVGGLDANAQNPTGAASLLSALGKHSESNLAEGQVDVDGIDTEDGDRIVSNVFGDKKDQVISTLGSVNGAGGNDLIAKVLPIIAPIVLSYLAKQIGGGAGTNTASAPQGGGLADLLGGLLKNAGGGSVGSGGGIGDVLGSVLGGSSGGGLGGLLGGLLGGGKR
;
A
#
# COMPACT_ATOMS: atom_id res chain seq x y z
N MET A 1 3.93 -2.22 9.30
CA MET A 1 4.27 -2.67 7.93
C MET A 1 3.17 -3.62 7.52
N ALA A 2 2.43 -3.34 6.44
CA ALA A 2 1.49 -4.32 5.89
C ALA A 2 2.32 -5.50 5.35
N SER A 3 2.39 -6.60 6.10
CA SER A 3 3.20 -7.74 5.69
C SER A 3 2.49 -8.48 4.55
N LEU A 4 3.26 -8.99 3.58
CA LEU A 4 2.75 -9.89 2.55
C LEU A 4 1.98 -11.06 3.19
N ASP A 5 2.42 -11.48 4.37
CA ASP A 5 1.79 -12.49 5.22
C ASP A 5 0.39 -12.09 5.73
N ASP A 6 0.16 -10.84 6.11
CA ASP A 6 -1.18 -10.35 6.49
C ASP A 6 -2.17 -10.42 5.31
N LEU A 7 -1.67 -10.13 4.11
CA LEU A 7 -2.48 -10.22 2.89
C LEU A 7 -2.76 -11.69 2.54
N MET A 8 -1.75 -12.56 2.65
CA MET A 8 -1.91 -14.01 2.44
C MET A 8 -2.88 -14.65 3.43
N SER A 9 -2.85 -14.23 4.70
CA SER A 9 -3.79 -14.70 5.74
C SER A 9 -5.24 -14.31 5.47
N ARG A 10 -5.46 -13.24 4.69
CA ARG A 10 -6.79 -12.77 4.27
C ARG A 10 -7.25 -13.35 2.95
N ILE A 11 -6.34 -13.89 2.14
CA ILE A 11 -6.68 -14.57 0.89
C ILE A 11 -7.03 -16.02 1.23
N PRO A 12 -8.27 -16.48 0.99
CA PRO A 12 -8.63 -17.88 1.20
C PRO A 12 -7.98 -18.76 0.10
N VAL A 13 -6.72 -19.14 0.31
CA VAL A 13 -5.92 -19.93 -0.64
C VAL A 13 -6.63 -21.21 -1.04
N ASP A 14 -7.34 -21.86 -0.10
CA ASP A 14 -8.14 -23.06 -0.36
C ASP A 14 -9.22 -22.85 -1.42
N GLN A 15 -9.94 -21.73 -1.36
CA GLN A 15 -10.99 -21.42 -2.33
C GLN A 15 -10.40 -21.03 -3.69
N VAL A 16 -9.28 -20.30 -3.67
CA VAL A 16 -8.52 -19.97 -4.88
C VAL A 16 -8.03 -21.25 -5.57
N ALA A 17 -7.44 -22.19 -4.81
CA ALA A 17 -6.98 -23.48 -5.29
C ALA A 17 -8.13 -24.32 -5.90
N GLN A 18 -9.28 -24.36 -5.22
CA GLN A 18 -10.49 -25.04 -5.72
C GLN A 18 -11.00 -24.45 -7.04
N ARG A 19 -11.08 -23.11 -7.16
CA ARG A 19 -11.49 -22.45 -8.41
C ARG A 19 -10.52 -22.68 -9.56
N LEU A 20 -9.24 -22.81 -9.25
CA LEU A 20 -8.19 -23.03 -10.24
C LEU A 20 -8.01 -24.51 -10.59
N GLY A 21 -8.57 -25.42 -9.79
CA GLY A 21 -8.40 -26.86 -9.96
C GLY A 21 -6.98 -27.34 -9.65
N VAL A 22 -6.26 -26.67 -8.75
CA VAL A 22 -4.88 -27.00 -8.34
C VAL A 22 -4.80 -27.30 -6.85
N ASP A 23 -3.67 -27.84 -6.41
CA ASP A 23 -3.34 -27.95 -5.00
C ASP A 23 -3.04 -26.59 -4.35
N ASN A 24 -3.27 -26.51 -3.04
CA ASN A 24 -3.03 -25.31 -2.24
C ASN A 24 -1.61 -24.76 -2.37
N ALA A 25 -0.60 -25.64 -2.43
CA ALA A 25 0.80 -25.22 -2.53
C ALA A 25 1.09 -24.50 -3.86
N THR A 26 0.51 -25.00 -4.97
CA THR A 26 0.59 -24.37 -6.28
C THR A 26 -0.14 -23.04 -6.31
N ALA A 27 -1.36 -22.96 -5.73
CA ALA A 27 -2.11 -21.72 -5.62
C ALA A 27 -1.36 -20.67 -4.79
N GLU A 28 -0.81 -21.06 -3.63
CA GLU A 28 -0.02 -20.20 -2.75
C GLU A 28 1.21 -19.63 -3.47
N THR A 29 1.91 -20.49 -4.22
CA THR A 29 3.09 -20.10 -5.01
C THR A 29 2.71 -19.10 -6.11
N ALA A 30 1.61 -19.36 -6.82
CA ALA A 30 1.09 -18.47 -7.84
C ALA A 30 0.70 -17.10 -7.27
N VAL A 31 -0.02 -17.08 -6.13
CA VAL A 31 -0.40 -15.85 -5.42
C VAL A 31 0.85 -15.07 -5.02
N ARG A 32 1.82 -15.71 -4.37
CA ARG A 32 3.08 -15.07 -3.94
C ARG A 32 3.90 -14.51 -5.10
N ALA A 33 3.89 -15.17 -6.26
CA ALA A 33 4.56 -14.68 -7.46
C ALA A 33 3.79 -13.51 -8.11
N ALA A 34 2.46 -13.59 -8.15
CA ALA A 34 1.60 -12.60 -8.80
C ALA A 34 1.49 -11.29 -8.01
N LEU A 35 1.52 -11.35 -6.68
CA LEU A 35 1.30 -10.19 -5.81
C LEU A 35 2.29 -9.03 -6.07
N PRO A 36 3.62 -9.25 -6.09
CA PRO A 36 4.58 -8.18 -6.40
C PRO A 36 4.36 -7.57 -7.79
N THR A 37 4.03 -8.41 -8.77
CA THR A 37 3.77 -7.96 -10.15
C THR A 37 2.49 -7.15 -10.24
N LEU A 38 1.43 -7.55 -9.52
CA LEU A 38 0.18 -6.81 -9.45
C LEU A 38 0.38 -5.44 -8.79
N VAL A 39 1.08 -5.39 -7.66
CA VAL A 39 1.42 -4.12 -6.99
C VAL A 39 2.26 -3.21 -7.91
N GLY A 40 3.28 -3.76 -8.58
CA GLY A 40 4.09 -3.01 -9.53
C GLY A 40 3.31 -2.52 -10.75
N GLY A 41 2.35 -3.32 -11.23
CA GLY A 41 1.42 -2.92 -12.29
C GLY A 41 0.50 -1.79 -11.85
N LEU A 42 -0.06 -1.87 -10.64
CA LEU A 42 -0.91 -0.80 -10.08
C LEU A 42 -0.12 0.51 -9.94
N ASP A 43 1.12 0.44 -9.45
CA ASP A 43 1.99 1.61 -9.32
C ASP A 43 2.28 2.24 -10.70
N ALA A 44 2.70 1.44 -11.68
CA ALA A 44 2.94 1.92 -13.03
C ALA A 44 1.68 2.51 -13.69
N ASN A 45 0.50 1.96 -13.41
CA ASN A 45 -0.76 2.48 -13.91
C ASN A 45 -1.17 3.78 -13.18
N ALA A 46 -0.94 3.88 -11.87
CA ALA A 46 -1.21 5.07 -11.07
C ALA A 46 -0.31 6.27 -11.44
N GLN A 47 0.87 6.02 -12.02
CA GLN A 47 1.71 7.09 -12.58
C GLN A 47 1.12 7.72 -13.85
N ASN A 48 0.19 7.04 -14.52
CA ASN A 48 -0.50 7.57 -15.69
C ASN A 48 -1.81 8.26 -15.29
N PRO A 49 -2.15 9.46 -15.79
CA PRO A 49 -3.36 10.19 -15.39
C PRO A 49 -4.66 9.42 -15.68
N THR A 50 -4.73 8.75 -16.84
CA THR A 50 -5.88 7.90 -17.21
C THR A 50 -5.97 6.63 -16.38
N GLY A 51 -4.82 6.03 -16.07
CA GLY A 51 -4.71 4.84 -15.24
C GLY A 51 -5.12 5.12 -13.80
N ALA A 52 -4.63 6.20 -13.22
CA ALA A 52 -4.99 6.70 -11.91
C ALA A 52 -6.50 6.97 -11.76
N ALA A 53 -7.13 7.61 -12.75
CA ALA A 53 -8.58 7.85 -12.73
C ALA A 53 -9.40 6.54 -12.75
N SER A 54 -8.95 5.57 -13.55
CA SER A 54 -9.58 4.25 -13.63
C SER A 54 -9.38 3.46 -12.34
N LEU A 55 -8.18 3.53 -11.75
CA LEU A 55 -7.87 2.90 -10.48
C LEU A 55 -8.69 3.52 -9.35
N LEU A 56 -8.86 4.84 -9.31
CA LEU A 56 -9.68 5.53 -8.31
C LEU A 56 -11.15 5.10 -8.40
N SER A 57 -11.68 4.96 -9.63
CA SER A 57 -13.05 4.44 -9.85
C SER A 57 -13.21 3.01 -9.36
N ALA A 58 -12.23 2.14 -9.67
CA ALA A 58 -12.22 0.76 -9.19
C ALA A 58 -12.08 0.68 -7.66
N LEU A 59 -11.18 1.48 -7.07
CA LEU A 59 -10.98 1.56 -5.62
C LEU A 59 -12.26 2.01 -4.92
N GLY A 60 -12.99 3.00 -5.46
CA GLY A 60 -14.29 3.41 -4.93
C GLY A 60 -15.29 2.26 -4.91
N LYS A 61 -15.43 1.52 -6.01
CA LYS A 61 -16.35 0.37 -6.11
C LYS A 61 -16.01 -0.76 -5.15
N HIS A 62 -14.71 -1.06 -4.96
CA HIS A 62 -14.27 -2.14 -4.07
C HIS A 62 -14.05 -1.73 -2.62
N SER A 63 -14.03 -0.42 -2.32
CA SER A 63 -13.92 0.07 -0.93
C SER A 63 -15.14 -0.32 -0.09
N GLU A 64 -16.33 -0.37 -0.71
CA GLU A 64 -17.59 -0.78 -0.06
C GLU A 64 -17.75 -2.31 -0.03
N SER A 65 -16.87 -3.03 -0.72
CA SER A 65 -16.93 -4.48 -0.73
C SER A 65 -16.28 -5.02 0.55
N ASN A 66 -17.06 -5.71 1.37
CA ASN A 66 -16.62 -6.33 2.64
C ASN A 66 -15.56 -7.44 2.46
N LEU A 67 -15.02 -7.65 1.25
CA LEU A 67 -13.96 -8.61 0.95
C LEU A 67 -12.81 -8.48 1.96
N ALA A 68 -12.36 -7.27 2.26
CA ALA A 68 -11.24 -7.11 3.20
C ALA A 68 -11.60 -7.26 4.70
N GLU A 69 -12.86 -7.51 5.07
CA GLU A 69 -13.32 -7.66 6.48
C GLU A 69 -13.39 -9.09 7.00
N GLY A 70 -12.96 -10.08 6.21
CA GLY A 70 -12.75 -11.46 6.69
C GLY A 70 -13.78 -12.47 6.19
N GLN A 71 -14.71 -12.06 5.33
CA GLN A 71 -15.53 -12.96 4.53
C GLN A 71 -15.31 -12.64 3.06
N VAL A 72 -14.11 -12.94 2.55
CA VAL A 72 -13.90 -13.03 1.10
C VAL A 72 -14.62 -14.29 0.65
N ASP A 73 -15.80 -14.14 0.09
CA ASP A 73 -16.42 -15.22 -0.65
C ASP A 73 -15.83 -15.23 -2.06
N VAL A 74 -14.88 -16.13 -2.32
CA VAL A 74 -14.27 -16.28 -3.65
C VAL A 74 -15.30 -16.68 -4.69
N ASP A 75 -16.42 -17.30 -4.29
CA ASP A 75 -17.50 -17.63 -5.21
C ASP A 75 -18.34 -16.41 -5.60
N GLY A 76 -18.41 -15.40 -4.73
CA GLY A 76 -19.04 -14.10 -5.01
C GLY A 76 -18.16 -13.14 -5.81
N ILE A 77 -16.92 -13.52 -6.14
CA ILE A 77 -16.02 -12.67 -6.94
C ILE A 77 -16.50 -12.69 -8.40
N ASP A 78 -16.87 -11.51 -8.88
CA ASP A 78 -17.08 -11.26 -10.30
C ASP A 78 -15.73 -11.32 -11.03
N THR A 79 -15.50 -12.43 -11.72
CA THR A 79 -14.29 -12.65 -12.50
C THR A 79 -14.19 -11.73 -13.71
N GLU A 80 -15.31 -11.25 -14.27
CA GLU A 80 -15.27 -10.25 -15.35
C GLU A 80 -14.81 -8.90 -14.83
N ASP A 81 -15.29 -8.50 -13.65
CA ASP A 81 -14.83 -7.29 -13.00
C ASP A 81 -13.33 -7.39 -12.63
N GLY A 82 -12.91 -8.52 -12.08
CA GLY A 82 -11.51 -8.86 -11.89
C GLY A 82 -10.66 -8.76 -13.16
N ASP A 83 -11.17 -9.27 -14.29
CA ASP A 83 -10.47 -9.19 -15.57
C ASP A 83 -10.34 -7.76 -16.08
N ARG A 84 -11.38 -6.93 -15.88
CA ARG A 84 -11.32 -5.49 -16.19
C ARG A 84 -10.28 -4.78 -15.33
N ILE A 85 -10.18 -5.09 -14.04
CA ILE A 85 -9.14 -4.52 -13.17
C ILE A 85 -7.75 -4.90 -13.69
N VAL A 86 -7.50 -6.18 -13.94
CA VAL A 86 -6.21 -6.66 -14.46
C VAL A 86 -5.87 -5.98 -15.80
N SER A 87 -6.85 -5.86 -16.68
CA SER A 87 -6.70 -5.19 -17.98
C SER A 87 -6.45 -3.69 -17.82
N ASN A 88 -7.07 -3.02 -16.85
CA ASN A 88 -6.80 -1.61 -16.55
C ASN A 88 -5.42 -1.40 -15.92
N VAL A 89 -4.96 -2.34 -15.09
CA VAL A 89 -3.68 -2.29 -14.38
C VAL A 89 -2.51 -2.53 -15.34
N PHE A 90 -2.60 -3.57 -16.16
CA PHE A 90 -1.49 -3.96 -17.03
C PHE A 90 -1.63 -3.46 -18.45
N GLY A 91 -2.83 -3.09 -18.90
CA GLY A 91 -3.09 -2.66 -20.28
C GLY A 91 -2.56 -3.67 -21.28
N ASP A 92 -1.80 -3.17 -22.26
CA ASP A 92 -1.13 -3.96 -23.30
C ASP A 92 -0.06 -4.93 -22.75
N LYS A 93 0.39 -4.74 -21.50
CA LYS A 93 1.41 -5.58 -20.87
C LYS A 93 0.82 -6.81 -20.18
N LYS A 94 -0.50 -6.97 -20.13
CA LYS A 94 -1.18 -8.10 -19.49
C LYS A 94 -0.64 -9.44 -20.01
N ASP A 95 -0.58 -9.62 -21.33
CA ASP A 95 -0.07 -10.86 -21.94
C ASP A 95 1.41 -11.11 -21.63
N GLN A 96 2.22 -10.05 -21.62
CA GLN A 96 3.63 -10.14 -21.27
C GLN A 96 3.82 -10.52 -19.80
N VAL A 97 2.99 -9.97 -18.91
CA VAL A 97 2.98 -10.29 -17.47
C VAL A 97 2.55 -11.73 -17.25
N ILE A 98 1.47 -12.17 -17.89
CA ILE A 98 0.99 -13.57 -17.83
C ILE A 98 2.08 -14.53 -18.33
N SER A 99 2.74 -14.19 -19.44
CA SER A 99 3.81 -15.02 -20.00
C SER A 99 5.05 -15.07 -19.12
N THR A 100 5.44 -13.93 -18.56
CA THR A 100 6.59 -13.84 -17.65
C THR A 100 6.32 -14.64 -16.39
N LEU A 101 5.20 -14.39 -15.70
CA LEU A 101 4.80 -15.10 -14.48
C LEU A 101 4.56 -16.60 -14.71
N GLY A 102 3.93 -16.96 -15.84
CA GLY A 102 3.69 -18.35 -16.22
C GLY A 102 4.98 -19.11 -16.56
N SER A 103 6.02 -18.39 -17.01
CA SER A 103 7.35 -18.93 -17.25
C SER A 103 8.21 -19.02 -15.98
N VAL A 104 7.88 -18.27 -14.91
CA VAL A 104 8.54 -18.41 -13.62
C VAL A 104 8.09 -19.73 -12.99
N ASN A 105 9.02 -20.67 -12.87
CA ASN A 105 8.80 -22.03 -12.35
C ASN A 105 7.91 -22.06 -11.09
N GLY A 106 6.77 -22.76 -11.18
CA GLY A 106 5.94 -23.11 -10.02
C GLY A 106 4.59 -22.39 -9.91
N ALA A 107 4.30 -21.40 -10.75
CA ALA A 107 3.04 -20.66 -10.69
C ALA A 107 1.87 -21.31 -11.47
N GLY A 108 2.04 -22.55 -11.94
CA GLY A 108 0.99 -23.30 -12.64
C GLY A 108 0.88 -23.07 -14.15
N GLY A 109 1.69 -22.19 -14.73
CA GLY A 109 1.69 -21.87 -16.15
C GLY A 109 0.80 -20.67 -16.51
N ASN A 110 0.89 -20.23 -17.78
CA ASN A 110 0.22 -19.02 -18.27
C ASN A 110 -1.30 -19.04 -18.03
N ASP A 111 -1.94 -20.19 -18.25
CA ASP A 111 -3.39 -20.36 -18.10
C ASP A 111 -3.84 -20.19 -16.64
N LEU A 112 -3.02 -20.68 -15.71
CA LEU A 112 -3.24 -20.55 -14.27
C LEU A 112 -3.08 -19.11 -13.82
N ILE A 113 -2.02 -18.43 -14.25
CA ILE A 113 -1.83 -17.00 -13.98
C ILE A 113 -2.97 -16.16 -14.55
N ALA A 114 -3.43 -16.45 -15.77
CA ALA A 114 -4.54 -15.75 -16.40
C ALA A 114 -5.86 -15.91 -15.62
N LYS A 115 -6.05 -17.03 -14.91
CA LYS A 115 -7.23 -17.28 -14.05
C LYS A 115 -7.06 -16.77 -12.62
N VAL A 116 -5.83 -16.82 -12.10
CA VAL A 116 -5.43 -16.34 -10.77
C VAL A 116 -5.59 -14.82 -10.69
N LEU A 117 -5.11 -14.10 -11.70
CA LEU A 117 -5.05 -12.64 -11.71
C LEU A 117 -6.44 -12.00 -11.49
N PRO A 118 -7.50 -12.36 -12.23
CA PRO A 118 -8.85 -11.82 -12.02
C PRO A 118 -9.43 -12.11 -10.63
N ILE A 119 -9.06 -13.23 -10.01
CA ILE A 119 -9.56 -13.58 -8.67
C ILE A 119 -8.87 -12.76 -7.59
N ILE A 120 -7.55 -12.57 -7.72
CA ILE A 120 -6.75 -11.86 -6.72
C ILE A 120 -6.87 -10.35 -6.85
N ALA A 121 -7.06 -9.83 -8.06
CA ALA A 121 -7.08 -8.39 -8.32
C ALA A 121 -8.12 -7.62 -7.47
N PRO A 122 -9.41 -8.03 -7.38
CA PRO A 122 -10.40 -7.38 -6.52
C PRO A 122 -10.04 -7.44 -5.04
N ILE A 123 -9.43 -8.54 -4.57
CA ILE A 123 -9.03 -8.72 -3.17
C ILE A 123 -7.94 -7.70 -2.83
N VAL A 124 -6.89 -7.61 -3.66
CA VAL A 124 -5.80 -6.64 -3.47
C VAL A 124 -6.33 -5.22 -3.57
N LEU A 125 -7.25 -4.95 -4.51
CA LEU A 125 -7.83 -3.62 -4.65
C LEU A 125 -8.67 -3.24 -3.41
N SER A 126 -9.50 -4.15 -2.89
CA SER A 126 -10.28 -3.92 -1.67
C SER A 126 -9.38 -3.71 -0.45
N TYR A 127 -8.26 -4.43 -0.37
CA TYR A 127 -7.27 -4.24 0.69
C TYR A 127 -6.58 -2.88 0.58
N LEU A 128 -6.17 -2.47 -0.62
CA LEU A 128 -5.59 -1.14 -0.85
C LEU A 128 -6.61 -0.04 -0.61
N ALA A 129 -7.86 -0.23 -1.05
CA ALA A 129 -8.96 0.69 -0.80
C ALA A 129 -9.24 0.83 0.69
N LYS A 130 -9.18 -0.25 1.48
CA LYS A 130 -9.25 -0.19 2.94
C LYS A 130 -7.99 0.33 3.60
N GLN A 131 -6.80 0.18 3.02
CA GLN A 131 -5.60 0.81 3.58
C GLN A 131 -5.62 2.32 3.35
N ILE A 132 -6.06 2.75 2.16
CA ILE A 132 -6.18 4.15 1.76
C ILE A 132 -7.38 4.82 2.42
N GLY A 133 -8.54 4.15 2.45
CA GLY A 133 -9.81 4.66 2.97
C GLY A 133 -10.11 4.27 4.43
N GLY A 134 -9.50 3.20 4.94
CA GLY A 134 -9.69 2.67 6.31
C GLY A 134 -8.41 2.61 7.16
N GLY A 135 -7.24 2.96 6.61
CA GLY A 135 -6.02 3.23 7.38
C GLY A 135 -6.08 4.54 8.17
N ALA A 136 -7.10 5.36 7.93
CA ALA A 136 -7.57 6.37 8.87
C ALA A 136 -8.49 5.71 9.91
N GLY A 137 -7.90 4.87 10.77
CA GLY A 137 -8.56 4.46 12.00
C GLY A 137 -8.70 5.66 12.93
N THR A 138 -9.76 6.46 12.76
CA THR A 138 -10.51 7.18 13.80
C THR A 138 -11.67 7.94 13.16
N ASN A 139 -12.90 7.55 13.51
CA ASN A 139 -14.08 8.40 13.63
C ASN A 139 -14.21 9.60 12.68
N THR A 140 -14.80 9.41 11.50
CA THR A 140 -15.77 10.39 10.98
C THR A 140 -16.62 9.74 9.91
N ALA A 141 -17.88 9.46 10.25
CA ALA A 141 -18.95 9.41 9.29
C ALA A 141 -19.02 10.77 8.58
N SER A 142 -18.48 10.88 7.37
CA SER A 142 -18.81 11.93 6.38
C SER A 142 -18.17 11.58 5.04
N ALA A 143 -19.00 11.68 3.99
CA ALA A 143 -18.76 11.29 2.61
C ALA A 143 -17.46 11.83 1.97
N PRO A 144 -16.93 11.17 0.92
CA PRO A 144 -15.72 11.61 0.23
C PRO A 144 -16.06 12.77 -0.72
N GLN A 145 -15.68 13.99 -0.34
CA GLN A 145 -15.70 15.15 -1.23
C GLN A 145 -14.26 15.61 -1.50
N GLY A 146 -13.73 15.23 -2.66
CA GLY A 146 -12.81 16.07 -3.44
C GLY A 146 -11.41 16.34 -2.87
N GLY A 147 -10.77 15.39 -2.20
CA GLY A 147 -9.34 15.47 -1.83
C GLY A 147 -8.54 14.38 -2.54
N GLY A 148 -7.75 14.77 -3.55
CA GLY A 148 -7.11 13.85 -4.48
C GLY A 148 -6.05 12.95 -3.85
N LEU A 149 -5.83 11.79 -4.47
CA LEU A 149 -4.73 10.86 -4.20
C LEU A 149 -3.34 11.54 -4.10
N ALA A 150 -3.16 12.71 -4.72
CA ALA A 150 -1.94 13.52 -4.60
C ALA A 150 -1.70 14.09 -3.19
N ASP A 151 -2.76 14.44 -2.45
CA ASP A 151 -2.66 14.87 -1.04
C ASP A 151 -2.41 13.68 -0.11
N LEU A 152 -3.02 12.53 -0.42
CA LEU A 152 -2.80 11.31 0.35
C LEU A 152 -1.40 10.73 0.11
N LEU A 153 -0.93 10.71 -1.14
CA LEU A 153 0.41 10.27 -1.49
C LEU A 153 1.45 11.32 -1.06
N GLY A 154 1.12 12.60 -1.10
CA GLY A 154 1.92 13.68 -0.52
C GLY A 154 2.03 13.56 1.00
N GLY A 155 0.94 13.21 1.69
CA GLY A 155 0.92 12.93 3.13
C GLY A 155 1.68 11.66 3.49
N LEU A 156 1.54 10.61 2.68
CA LEU A 156 2.22 9.33 2.90
C LEU A 156 3.71 9.41 2.57
N LEU A 157 4.12 10.10 1.50
CA LEU A 157 5.53 10.32 1.16
C LEU A 157 6.19 11.28 2.17
N LYS A 158 5.45 12.27 2.69
CA LYS A 158 5.89 13.11 3.81
C LYS A 158 6.04 12.31 5.10
N ASN A 159 5.26 11.25 5.30
CA ASN A 159 5.36 10.35 6.45
C ASN A 159 6.37 9.20 6.26
N ALA A 160 6.59 8.74 5.03
CA ALA A 160 7.49 7.63 4.68
C ALA A 160 8.92 8.09 4.35
N GLY A 161 9.10 9.37 4.02
CA GLY A 161 10.39 9.98 3.68
C GLY A 161 11.20 10.53 4.86
N GLY A 162 10.67 10.52 6.08
CA GLY A 162 11.47 10.86 7.27
C GLY A 162 10.67 11.46 8.41
N GLY A 163 10.78 10.80 9.57
CA GLY A 163 10.60 11.44 10.88
C GLY A 163 9.18 11.46 11.41
N SER A 164 8.88 10.46 12.23
CA SER A 164 7.83 10.45 13.23
C SER A 164 7.77 11.77 14.02
N VAL A 165 6.61 12.44 14.04
CA VAL A 165 6.00 13.23 15.14
C VAL A 165 4.57 13.51 14.65
N GLY A 166 3.46 13.10 15.27
CA GLY A 166 3.25 12.88 16.68
C GLY A 166 2.67 14.15 17.32
N SER A 167 1.36 14.33 17.19
CA SER A 167 0.53 15.24 18.01
C SER A 167 0.62 16.74 17.73
N GLY A 168 -0.45 17.43 18.09
CA GLY A 168 -0.60 18.87 17.94
C GLY A 168 0.58 19.66 18.50
N GLY A 169 0.87 20.79 17.87
CA GLY A 169 1.98 21.65 18.20
C GLY A 169 2.73 22.06 16.94
N GLY A 170 2.64 23.34 16.60
CA GLY A 170 3.19 23.87 15.37
C GLY A 170 4.69 23.64 15.27
N ILE A 171 5.12 23.06 14.14
CA ILE A 171 6.52 23.02 13.71
C ILE A 171 7.05 24.46 13.46
N GLY A 172 6.14 25.44 13.38
CA GLY A 172 6.47 26.87 13.39
C GLY A 172 7.07 27.39 14.70
N ASP A 173 6.78 26.78 15.86
CA ASP A 173 7.27 27.27 17.16
C ASP A 173 8.68 26.77 17.50
N VAL A 174 9.09 25.60 16.98
CA VAL A 174 10.46 25.08 17.17
C VAL A 174 11.44 25.75 16.19
N LEU A 175 10.99 26.05 14.97
CA LEU A 175 11.78 26.87 14.04
C LEU A 175 11.85 28.34 14.50
N GLY A 176 10.79 28.87 15.13
CA GLY A 176 10.79 30.20 15.75
C GLY A 176 11.67 30.32 16.99
N SER A 177 11.81 29.27 17.80
CA SER A 177 12.64 29.29 19.03
C SER A 177 14.13 29.05 18.76
N VAL A 178 14.51 28.32 17.70
CA VAL A 178 15.92 28.13 17.32
C VAL A 178 16.44 29.23 16.38
N LEU A 179 15.56 29.88 15.61
CA LEU A 179 15.95 30.96 14.70
C LEU A 179 15.62 32.37 15.24
N GLY A 180 14.87 32.47 16.34
CA GLY A 180 14.47 33.74 16.98
C GLY A 180 14.94 33.94 18.43
N GLY A 181 15.59 32.95 19.04
CA GLY A 181 16.07 33.00 20.42
C GLY A 181 17.41 33.74 20.63
N SER A 182 17.61 34.89 19.98
CA SER A 182 18.71 35.81 20.32
C SER A 182 18.24 36.79 21.40
N SER A 183 17.97 36.26 22.60
CA SER A 183 17.92 37.04 23.83
C SER A 183 17.76 36.11 25.02
N GLY A 184 18.79 36.08 25.87
CA GLY A 184 18.64 35.62 27.25
C GLY A 184 19.51 34.45 27.64
N GLY A 185 20.73 34.78 28.08
CA GLY A 185 21.23 34.23 29.33
C GLY A 185 21.87 32.84 29.33
N GLY A 186 23.18 32.84 29.59
CA GLY A 186 23.67 32.01 30.69
C GLY A 186 24.25 30.66 30.33
N LEU A 187 25.35 30.62 29.56
CA LEU A 187 26.26 29.46 29.54
C LEU A 187 27.76 29.85 29.52
N GLY A 188 28.10 31.09 29.87
CA GLY A 188 29.49 31.58 29.90
C GLY A 188 30.29 31.24 31.17
N GLY A 189 29.74 30.48 32.11
CA GLY A 189 30.31 30.34 33.46
C GLY A 189 30.92 28.98 33.83
N LEU A 190 30.82 27.95 32.97
CA LEU A 190 31.13 26.57 33.37
C LEU A 190 32.39 25.97 32.72
N LEU A 191 33.13 26.75 31.92
CA LEU A 191 34.35 26.29 31.23
C LEU A 191 35.64 26.95 31.74
N GLY A 192 35.57 27.81 32.77
CA GLY A 192 36.73 28.56 33.30
C GLY A 192 37.30 28.09 34.64
N GLY A 193 36.69 27.08 35.29
CA GLY A 193 36.94 26.79 36.72
C GLY A 193 37.71 25.51 37.08
N LEU A 194 38.12 24.68 36.13
CA LEU A 194 38.67 23.34 36.42
C LEU A 194 40.04 23.05 35.80
N LEU A 195 40.82 24.07 35.42
CA LEU A 195 42.20 23.85 34.96
C LEU A 195 43.19 24.86 35.55
N GLY A 196 43.03 25.16 36.84
CA GLY A 196 44.14 25.57 37.67
C GLY A 196 44.76 24.33 38.30
N GLY A 197 46.08 24.11 38.15
CA GLY A 197 46.71 23.02 38.90
C GLY A 197 48.14 22.62 38.56
N GLY A 198 49.11 23.51 38.78
CA GLY A 198 50.51 23.14 39.05
C GLY A 198 51.30 22.65 37.82
N LYS A 199 52.62 22.68 37.80
CA LYS A 199 53.60 22.71 38.88
C LYS A 199 54.96 22.97 38.22
N ARG A 200 55.72 23.90 38.80
CA ARG A 200 57.21 23.99 38.79
C ARG A 200 57.86 24.58 37.55
#